data_AF-A0A433XTJ1-F1
#
_entry.id   AF-A0A433XTJ1-F1
#
_cell.length_a   1.000
_cell.length_b   1.000
_cell.length_c   1.000
_cell.angle_alpha   90.00
_cell.angle_beta   90.00
_cell.angle_gamma   90.00
#
_symmetry.space_group_name_H-M   'P 1'
#
loop_
_entity.id
_entity.type
_entity.pdbx_description
1 polymer ?
#
loop_
_entity_poly.entity_id
_entity_poly.type
_entity_poly.pdbx_seq_one_letter_code
_entity_poly.pdbx_strand_id
1 'polypeptide(L)'
;MNIKVSFPLNNTTSSEDVFAECMNWIVDSPYTNFAQEELNKLNNDEDFNYSNNEEHIEFSRAETTELFVSSLRYTKSTANAQWITEISTRIEHNQHWISVISSIVTSTASNAPPELKKPLIVIRLISRFGGGNDGDIPINITPIILEETEISRQIAKAIINSNNSCSLPIVYVSTNNNDNHCLIPDRLARKLSGMAHVVVEPSRAFSHSLRKEVGSRNVYGGVVGIYWPKGTGVTIFRRGLKEIKCFEHEIFEVVCDALSVLIPPQKCSWEEVSHVKNRNAIEHLKREGVNATEAQEVANLYEAELTEKIENIQVLNREIERLSILVRHLEAKTPVQGGIIINTGDEEDYFDEEILSLTLLAIKEYASKNAHPKSRREHILNAILNGNMSNDLHDQKTKILKEALRGYREMNKKVKDTFEELGFSITADGKHWKIMYQEDDRYTYILPKSGSDHRGGLNAAADISNIVY
;
A
#
# COMPACT_ATOMS: atom_id res chain seq x y z
N MET A 1 -9.02 -8.56 -12.77
CA MET A 1 -7.93 -7.59 -12.49
C MET A 1 -8.17 -6.38 -13.38
N ASN A 2 -8.17 -5.18 -12.81
CA ASN A 2 -8.47 -3.94 -13.53
C ASN A 2 -7.31 -2.96 -13.32
N ILE A 3 -6.84 -2.32 -14.38
CA ILE A 3 -5.88 -1.22 -14.31
C ILE A 3 -6.68 0.07 -14.32
N LYS A 4 -6.61 0.83 -13.23
CA LYS A 4 -7.22 2.15 -13.09
C LYS A 4 -6.13 3.21 -13.11
N VAL A 5 -6.31 4.23 -13.94
CA VAL A 5 -5.39 5.36 -14.09
C VAL A 5 -6.22 6.63 -14.06
N SER A 6 -5.86 7.61 -13.23
CA SER A 6 -6.55 8.91 -13.21
C SER A 6 -5.55 10.03 -13.01
N PHE A 7 -5.62 11.04 -13.87
CA PHE A 7 -4.68 12.14 -13.88
C PHE A 7 -5.26 13.40 -14.53
N PRO A 8 -4.80 14.59 -14.13
CA PRO A 8 -5.07 15.81 -14.86
C PRO A 8 -4.23 15.88 -16.15
N LEU A 9 -4.83 16.40 -17.22
CA LEU A 9 -4.12 16.88 -18.40
C LEU A 9 -3.80 18.36 -18.28
N ASN A 10 -2.99 18.87 -19.21
CA ASN A 10 -2.77 20.29 -19.37
C ASN A 10 -4.09 21.04 -19.68
N ASN A 11 -4.24 22.24 -19.11
CA ASN A 11 -5.49 23.02 -19.18
C ASN A 11 -5.79 23.56 -20.59
N THR A 12 -4.85 23.46 -21.52
CA THR A 12 -5.05 23.90 -22.93
C THR A 12 -5.75 22.86 -23.79
N THR A 13 -5.96 21.65 -23.28
CA THR A 13 -6.50 20.53 -24.07
C THR A 13 -8.03 20.51 -24.05
N SER A 14 -8.65 20.48 -25.24
CA SER A 14 -10.11 20.38 -25.36
C SER A 14 -10.61 18.93 -25.22
N SER A 15 -11.90 18.74 -24.94
CA SER A 15 -12.52 17.41 -24.97
C SER A 15 -12.56 16.81 -26.38
N GLU A 16 -12.62 17.65 -27.41
CA GLU A 16 -12.57 17.24 -28.82
C GLU A 16 -11.21 16.63 -29.18
N ASP A 17 -10.12 17.24 -28.71
CA ASP A 17 -8.77 16.73 -28.90
C ASP A 17 -8.58 15.34 -28.27
N VAL A 18 -9.13 15.16 -27.06
CA VAL A 18 -9.08 13.87 -26.35
C VAL A 18 -9.90 12.82 -27.09
N PHE A 19 -11.09 13.17 -27.55
CA PHE A 19 -11.94 12.26 -28.33
C PHE A 19 -11.24 11.84 -29.65
N ALA A 20 -10.67 12.79 -30.37
CA ALA A 20 -9.92 12.51 -31.60
C ALA A 20 -8.72 11.58 -31.33
N GLU A 21 -8.01 11.78 -30.22
CA GLU A 21 -6.91 10.90 -29.83
C GLU A 21 -7.39 9.48 -29.46
N CYS A 22 -8.57 9.35 -28.84
CA CYS A 22 -9.19 8.05 -28.58
C CYS A 22 -9.49 7.30 -29.88
N MET A 23 -10.03 7.98 -30.89
CA MET A 23 -10.30 7.39 -32.20
C MET A 23 -9.01 6.99 -32.91
N ASN A 24 -8.00 7.87 -32.93
CA ASN A 24 -6.68 7.55 -33.49
C ASN A 24 -6.04 6.35 -32.78
N TRP A 25 -6.21 6.23 -31.46
CA TRP A 25 -5.73 5.07 -30.70
C TRP A 25 -6.39 3.76 -31.11
N ILE A 26 -7.69 3.77 -31.39
CA ILE A 26 -8.40 2.59 -31.88
C ILE A 26 -7.92 2.25 -33.30
N VAL A 27 -7.82 3.23 -34.21
CA VAL A 27 -7.35 3.05 -35.60
C VAL A 27 -5.92 2.50 -35.66
N ASP A 28 -5.01 3.05 -34.87
CA ASP A 28 -3.60 2.66 -34.87
C ASP A 28 -3.35 1.30 -34.19
N SER A 29 -4.38 0.70 -33.58
CA SER A 29 -4.27 -0.62 -32.99
C SER A 29 -4.11 -1.67 -34.09
N PRO A 30 -3.03 -2.47 -34.11
CA PRO A 30 -2.83 -3.51 -35.13
C PRO A 30 -3.85 -4.65 -35.04
N TYR A 31 -4.71 -4.61 -34.02
CA TYR A 31 -5.73 -5.61 -33.77
C TYR A 31 -7.15 -5.11 -34.03
N THR A 32 -7.36 -3.86 -34.47
CA THR A 32 -8.72 -3.34 -34.73
C THR A 32 -9.27 -3.86 -36.05
N ASN A 33 -10.57 -4.09 -36.11
CA ASN A 33 -11.27 -4.36 -37.38
C ASN A 33 -11.93 -3.10 -37.97
N PHE A 34 -11.95 -1.99 -37.21
CA PHE A 34 -12.52 -0.74 -37.68
C PHE A 34 -11.64 -0.07 -38.74
N ALA A 35 -12.25 0.34 -39.85
CA ALA A 35 -11.57 1.15 -40.85
C ALA A 35 -11.55 2.63 -40.42
N GLN A 36 -10.51 3.36 -40.81
CA GLN A 36 -10.39 4.79 -40.50
C GLN A 36 -11.60 5.61 -41.04
N GLU A 37 -12.14 5.23 -42.20
CA GLU A 37 -13.32 5.87 -42.79
C GLU A 37 -14.61 5.65 -41.99
N GLU A 38 -14.71 4.55 -41.23
CA GLU A 38 -15.85 4.29 -40.35
C GLU A 38 -15.78 5.16 -39.10
N LEU A 39 -14.60 5.26 -38.49
CA LEU A 39 -14.39 6.05 -37.27
C LEU A 39 -14.43 7.56 -37.54
N ASN A 40 -14.02 8.03 -38.73
CA ASN A 40 -14.14 9.44 -39.12
C ASN A 40 -15.59 9.94 -39.23
N LYS A 41 -16.58 9.05 -39.29
CA LYS A 41 -18.00 9.42 -39.31
C LYS A 41 -18.56 9.67 -37.92
N LEU A 42 -17.84 9.26 -36.86
CA LEU A 42 -18.26 9.43 -35.48
C LEU A 42 -17.86 10.82 -35.00
N ASN A 43 -18.84 11.58 -34.52
CA ASN A 43 -18.63 12.85 -33.84
C ASN A 43 -18.85 12.70 -32.34
N ASN A 44 -18.41 13.70 -31.59
CA ASN A 44 -18.62 13.78 -30.14
C ASN A 44 -19.79 14.68 -29.77
N ASP A 45 -20.67 15.00 -30.72
CA ASP A 45 -21.82 15.91 -30.51
C ASP A 45 -22.96 15.22 -29.78
N GLU A 46 -23.19 13.95 -30.05
CA GLU A 46 -24.26 13.15 -29.47
C GLU A 46 -23.74 11.81 -28.94
N ASP A 47 -24.57 11.14 -28.14
CA ASP A 47 -24.30 9.77 -27.74
C ASP A 47 -24.36 8.86 -28.96
N PHE A 48 -23.43 7.91 -29.03
CA PHE A 48 -23.50 6.89 -30.06
C PHE A 48 -23.05 5.54 -29.54
N ASN A 49 -23.52 4.52 -30.25
CA ASN A 49 -23.11 3.15 -30.07
C ASN A 49 -22.83 2.58 -31.46
N TYR A 50 -21.60 2.13 -31.68
CA TYR A 50 -21.15 1.57 -32.94
C TYR A 50 -20.52 0.20 -32.73
N SER A 51 -20.98 -0.80 -33.49
CA SER A 51 -20.52 -2.19 -33.39
C SER A 51 -20.01 -2.67 -34.73
N ASN A 52 -18.86 -3.33 -34.75
CA ASN A 52 -18.35 -4.06 -35.92
C ASN A 52 -17.79 -5.41 -35.47
N ASN A 53 -18.47 -6.49 -35.85
CA ASN A 53 -18.14 -7.87 -35.48
C ASN A 53 -17.99 -8.06 -33.96
N GLU A 54 -16.78 -8.37 -33.50
CA GLU A 54 -16.47 -8.62 -32.09
C GLU A 54 -16.07 -7.33 -31.33
N GLU A 55 -16.11 -6.17 -31.99
CA GLU A 55 -15.68 -4.89 -31.43
C GLU A 55 -16.84 -3.90 -31.31
N HIS A 56 -16.82 -3.11 -30.25
CA HIS A 56 -17.90 -2.22 -29.87
C HIS A 56 -17.35 -0.92 -29.28
N ILE A 57 -17.89 0.20 -29.72
CA ILE A 57 -17.55 1.55 -29.25
C ILE A 57 -18.83 2.21 -28.76
N GLU A 58 -18.86 2.60 -27.49
CA GLU A 58 -19.91 3.42 -26.91
C GLU A 58 -19.34 4.77 -26.54
N PHE A 59 -20.08 5.84 -26.81
CA PHE A 59 -19.75 7.17 -26.36
C PHE A 59 -20.97 7.83 -25.74
N SER A 60 -20.75 8.52 -24.63
CA SER A 60 -21.79 9.21 -23.88
C SER A 60 -21.24 10.54 -23.36
N ARG A 61 -22.01 11.62 -23.48
CA ARG A 61 -21.63 12.95 -22.95
C ARG A 61 -22.75 13.63 -22.18
N ALA A 62 -22.39 14.48 -21.23
CA ALA A 62 -23.32 15.35 -20.54
C ALA A 62 -22.65 16.68 -20.22
N GLU A 63 -23.43 17.75 -20.25
CA GLU A 63 -22.92 19.11 -20.05
C GLU A 63 -23.90 19.92 -19.21
N THR A 64 -23.34 20.82 -18.42
CA THR A 64 -24.03 21.85 -17.64
C THR A 64 -23.27 23.16 -17.77
N THR A 65 -23.75 24.24 -17.16
CA THR A 65 -23.09 25.56 -17.25
C THR A 65 -21.65 25.61 -16.76
N GLU A 66 -21.26 24.72 -15.84
CA GLU A 66 -19.94 24.75 -15.17
C GLU A 66 -19.13 23.45 -15.35
N LEU A 67 -19.76 22.40 -15.87
CA LEU A 67 -19.20 21.05 -15.92
C LEU A 67 -19.53 20.38 -17.25
N PHE A 68 -18.49 19.82 -17.88
CA PHE A 68 -18.59 18.91 -19.01
C PHE A 68 -18.01 17.54 -18.62
N VAL A 69 -18.75 16.47 -18.93
CA VAL A 69 -18.29 15.09 -18.73
C VAL A 69 -18.56 14.26 -19.97
N SER A 70 -17.62 13.38 -20.32
CA SER A 70 -17.83 12.40 -21.38
C SER A 70 -17.12 11.09 -21.07
N SER A 71 -17.62 10.00 -21.65
CA SER A 71 -17.00 8.68 -21.51
C SER A 71 -17.06 7.95 -22.84
N LEU A 72 -15.94 7.37 -23.24
CA LEU A 72 -15.81 6.47 -24.37
C LEU A 72 -15.45 5.08 -23.85
N ARG A 73 -16.19 4.06 -24.27
CA ARG A 73 -15.91 2.67 -23.94
C ARG A 73 -15.61 1.90 -25.22
N TYR A 74 -14.41 1.34 -25.30
CA TYR A 74 -14.03 0.39 -26.34
C TYR A 74 -14.00 -1.02 -25.76
N THR A 75 -14.79 -1.89 -26.37
CA THR A 75 -14.93 -3.30 -25.99
C THR A 75 -14.51 -4.17 -27.15
N LYS A 76 -13.60 -5.10 -26.88
CA LYS A 76 -13.22 -6.15 -27.82
C LYS A 76 -13.54 -7.51 -27.19
N SER A 77 -14.38 -8.27 -27.87
CA SER A 77 -14.80 -9.59 -27.45
C SER A 77 -14.03 -10.66 -28.23
N THR A 78 -13.88 -11.82 -27.62
CA THR A 78 -13.47 -13.07 -28.26
C THR A 78 -14.31 -14.19 -27.64
N ALA A 79 -14.19 -15.42 -28.14
CA ALA A 79 -14.96 -16.56 -27.63
C ALA A 79 -14.91 -16.73 -26.08
N ASN A 80 -13.78 -16.40 -25.45
CA ASN A 80 -13.54 -16.71 -24.02
C ASN A 80 -13.25 -15.48 -23.14
N ALA A 81 -13.03 -14.30 -23.73
CA ALA A 81 -12.62 -13.11 -23.00
C ALA A 81 -13.11 -11.83 -23.68
N GLN A 82 -13.42 -10.83 -22.86
CA GLN A 82 -13.84 -9.50 -23.26
C GLN A 82 -12.90 -8.46 -22.61
N TRP A 83 -12.18 -7.71 -23.44
CA TRP A 83 -11.34 -6.59 -23.01
C TRP A 83 -12.15 -5.31 -23.11
N ILE A 84 -12.20 -4.56 -22.01
CA ILE A 84 -12.96 -3.32 -21.93
C ILE A 84 -11.98 -2.22 -21.52
N THR A 85 -11.89 -1.16 -22.32
CA THR A 85 -11.18 0.07 -21.98
C THR A 85 -12.16 1.23 -21.98
N GLU A 86 -12.38 1.80 -20.81
CA GLU A 86 -13.20 2.99 -20.60
C GLU A 86 -12.29 4.20 -20.39
N ILE A 87 -12.55 5.27 -21.14
CA ILE A 87 -11.83 6.54 -21.08
C ILE A 87 -12.87 7.60 -20.76
N SER A 88 -12.82 8.13 -19.55
CA SER A 88 -13.72 9.19 -19.08
C SER A 88 -12.98 10.51 -18.97
N THR A 89 -13.66 11.60 -19.30
CA THR A 89 -13.17 12.97 -19.20
C THR A 89 -14.11 13.79 -18.33
N ARG A 90 -13.53 14.69 -17.54
CA ARG A 90 -14.24 15.67 -16.73
C ARG A 90 -13.54 17.01 -16.89
N ILE A 91 -14.28 18.02 -17.33
CA ILE A 91 -13.79 19.40 -17.46
C ILE A 91 -14.63 20.27 -16.54
N GLU A 92 -13.97 20.90 -15.57
CA GLU A 92 -14.60 21.72 -14.54
C GLU A 92 -13.62 22.81 -14.10
N HIS A 93 -14.06 24.07 -14.01
CA HIS A 93 -13.24 25.21 -13.57
C HIS A 93 -11.85 25.29 -14.24
N ASN A 94 -11.76 25.00 -15.54
CA ASN A 94 -10.51 25.01 -16.33
C ASN A 94 -9.49 23.91 -15.92
N GLN A 95 -9.94 22.87 -15.21
CA GLN A 95 -9.18 21.64 -15.00
C GLN A 95 -9.73 20.52 -15.87
N HIS A 96 -8.85 19.82 -16.57
CA HIS A 96 -9.21 18.68 -17.40
C HIS A 96 -8.71 17.39 -16.77
N TRP A 97 -9.62 16.59 -16.24
CA TRP A 97 -9.33 15.30 -15.63
C TRP A 97 -9.67 14.15 -16.56
N ILE A 98 -8.77 13.17 -16.61
CA ILE A 98 -8.97 11.92 -17.34
C ILE A 98 -8.96 10.75 -16.38
N SER A 99 -9.85 9.79 -16.62
CA SER A 99 -9.80 8.46 -16.04
C SER A 99 -9.75 7.41 -17.15
N VAL A 100 -8.82 6.47 -17.04
CA VAL A 100 -8.72 5.33 -17.95
C VAL A 100 -8.81 4.06 -17.11
N ILE A 101 -9.80 3.22 -17.42
CA ILE A 101 -10.02 1.95 -16.75
C ILE A 101 -9.94 0.85 -17.80
N SER A 102 -8.96 -0.03 -17.68
CA SER A 102 -8.86 -1.26 -18.47
C SER A 102 -9.22 -2.45 -17.61
N SER A 103 -10.04 -3.34 -18.14
CA SER A 103 -10.48 -4.56 -17.45
C SER A 103 -10.62 -5.71 -18.42
N ILE A 104 -10.60 -6.92 -17.86
CA ILE A 104 -10.81 -8.16 -18.61
C ILE A 104 -11.86 -9.00 -17.90
N VAL A 105 -12.86 -9.44 -18.67
CA VAL A 105 -13.93 -10.32 -18.21
C VAL A 105 -13.80 -11.63 -18.97
N THR A 106 -13.68 -12.74 -18.25
CA THR A 106 -13.56 -14.08 -18.85
C THR A 106 -14.80 -14.91 -18.53
N SER A 107 -15.30 -15.65 -19.52
CA SER A 107 -16.48 -16.51 -19.36
C SER A 107 -16.18 -17.85 -18.68
N THR A 108 -14.90 -18.24 -18.61
CA THR A 108 -14.44 -19.50 -18.03
C THR A 108 -13.31 -19.26 -17.04
N ALA A 109 -13.29 -20.04 -15.95
CA ALA A 109 -12.16 -20.04 -15.02
C ALA A 109 -10.96 -20.74 -15.70
N SER A 110 -9.87 -20.00 -15.90
CA SER A 110 -8.61 -20.51 -16.47
C SER A 110 -7.49 -20.46 -15.44
N ASN A 111 -6.63 -21.48 -15.43
CA ASN A 111 -5.43 -21.51 -14.60
C ASN A 111 -4.35 -20.50 -15.05
N ALA A 112 -4.47 -19.97 -16.27
CA ALA A 112 -3.61 -18.92 -16.81
C ALA A 112 -4.50 -17.79 -17.37
N PRO A 113 -4.97 -16.86 -16.53
CA PRO A 113 -5.76 -15.74 -17.01
C PRO A 113 -4.92 -14.86 -17.94
N PRO A 114 -5.51 -14.31 -19.01
CA PRO A 114 -4.83 -13.37 -19.90
C PRO A 114 -4.26 -12.15 -19.15
N GLU A 115 -3.02 -11.78 -19.47
CA GLU A 115 -2.33 -10.65 -18.85
C GLU A 115 -2.93 -9.33 -19.33
N LEU A 116 -3.39 -8.51 -18.38
CA LEU A 116 -3.89 -7.17 -18.68
C LEU A 116 -2.70 -6.22 -18.84
N LYS A 117 -2.56 -5.64 -20.04
CA LYS A 117 -1.52 -4.65 -20.31
C LYS A 117 -2.06 -3.25 -20.06
N LYS A 118 -1.18 -2.34 -19.62
CA LYS A 118 -1.49 -0.92 -19.53
C LYS A 118 -1.99 -0.40 -20.89
N PRO A 119 -3.11 0.34 -20.93
CA PRO A 119 -3.64 0.88 -22.17
C PRO A 119 -2.71 1.99 -22.70
N LEU A 120 -2.27 1.84 -23.95
CA LEU A 120 -1.34 2.77 -24.60
C LEU A 120 -1.88 4.20 -24.72
N ILE A 121 -3.20 4.37 -24.71
CA ILE A 121 -3.86 5.68 -24.74
C ILE A 121 -3.35 6.62 -23.64
N VAL A 122 -3.03 6.11 -22.45
CA VAL A 122 -2.49 6.93 -21.35
C VAL A 122 -1.18 7.61 -21.76
N ILE A 123 -0.26 6.85 -22.36
CA ILE A 123 1.03 7.38 -22.82
C ILE A 123 0.79 8.37 -23.96
N ARG A 124 -0.11 8.04 -24.90
CA ARG A 124 -0.43 8.92 -26.04
C ARG A 124 -0.95 10.27 -25.58
N LEU A 125 -1.95 10.28 -24.69
CA LEU A 125 -2.54 11.49 -24.12
C LEU A 125 -1.49 12.37 -23.43
N ILE A 126 -0.70 11.80 -22.52
CA ILE A 126 0.34 12.55 -21.80
C ILE A 126 1.43 13.07 -22.76
N SER A 127 1.84 12.26 -23.74
CA SER A 127 2.88 12.64 -24.71
C SER A 127 2.44 13.74 -25.67
N ARG A 128 1.17 13.74 -26.07
CA ARG A 128 0.63 14.67 -27.09
C ARG A 128 0.16 15.98 -26.46
N PHE A 129 -0.45 15.92 -25.28
CA PHE A 129 -1.11 17.05 -24.65
C PHE A 129 -0.38 17.58 -23.41
N GLY A 130 0.56 16.79 -22.86
CA GLY A 130 1.21 17.07 -21.60
C GLY A 130 0.35 16.64 -20.41
N GLY A 131 0.99 16.10 -19.37
CA GLY A 131 0.33 15.87 -18.09
C GLY A 131 0.18 17.18 -17.31
N GLY A 132 -0.90 17.30 -16.55
CA GLY A 132 -1.08 18.36 -15.57
C GLY A 132 -0.19 18.14 -14.33
N ASN A 133 -0.37 19.01 -13.34
CA ASN A 133 0.31 18.87 -12.05
C ASN A 133 -0.52 18.01 -11.09
N ASP A 134 0.11 17.00 -10.51
CA ASP A 134 -0.41 16.24 -9.38
C ASP A 134 0.18 16.82 -8.09
N GLY A 135 -0.53 17.82 -7.54
CA GLY A 135 0.00 18.62 -6.44
C GLY A 135 1.23 19.41 -6.90
N ASP A 136 2.39 19.11 -6.28
CA ASP A 136 3.65 19.81 -6.53
C ASP A 136 4.48 19.17 -7.66
N ILE A 137 4.05 18.04 -8.21
CA ILE A 137 4.82 17.24 -9.17
C ILE A 137 4.10 17.15 -10.52
N PRO A 138 4.76 17.48 -11.65
CA PRO A 138 4.16 17.34 -12.97
C PRO A 138 4.08 15.88 -13.40
N ILE A 139 2.98 15.50 -14.03
CA ILE A 139 2.82 14.16 -14.60
C ILE A 139 3.56 14.09 -15.93
N ASN A 140 4.48 13.13 -16.06
CA ASN A 140 5.25 12.94 -17.28
C ASN A 140 5.45 11.45 -17.62
N ILE A 141 5.89 11.18 -18.84
CA ILE A 141 6.30 9.83 -19.31
C ILE A 141 7.77 9.53 -18.99
N THR A 142 8.55 10.55 -18.64
CA THR A 142 9.96 10.47 -18.26
C THR A 142 10.12 10.57 -16.74
N PRO A 143 11.17 9.95 -16.16
CA PRO A 143 11.45 10.08 -14.74
C PRO A 143 11.89 11.50 -14.38
N ILE A 144 11.65 11.89 -13.13
CA ILE A 144 12.18 13.10 -12.53
C ILE A 144 13.56 12.76 -11.98
N ILE A 145 14.60 13.29 -12.63
CA ILE A 145 15.98 13.07 -12.23
C ILE A 145 16.37 14.20 -11.28
N LEU A 146 16.69 13.84 -10.04
CA LEU A 146 17.17 14.77 -9.04
C LEU A 146 18.66 15.05 -9.28
N GLU A 147 19.08 16.27 -8.95
CA GLU A 147 20.48 16.72 -9.06
C GLU A 147 21.09 16.94 -7.66
N GLU A 148 22.41 17.16 -7.60
CA GLU A 148 23.14 17.54 -6.38
C GLU A 148 22.88 19.01 -6.00
N THR A 149 21.61 19.39 -5.92
CA THR A 149 21.14 20.75 -5.62
C THR A 149 20.24 20.77 -4.39
N GLU A 150 20.20 21.89 -3.68
CA GLU A 150 19.34 22.02 -2.49
C GLU A 150 17.84 21.93 -2.83
N ILE A 151 17.44 22.36 -4.03
CA ILE A 151 16.06 22.24 -4.54
C ILE A 151 15.69 20.76 -4.67
N SER A 152 16.53 19.96 -5.33
CA SER A 152 16.31 18.51 -5.46
C SER A 152 16.25 17.81 -4.11
N ARG A 153 17.08 18.26 -3.16
CA ARG A 153 17.05 17.76 -1.78
C ARG A 153 15.74 18.10 -1.07
N GLN A 154 15.20 19.30 -1.25
CA GLN A 154 13.90 19.69 -0.70
C GLN A 154 12.77 18.84 -1.28
N ILE A 155 12.77 18.60 -2.59
CA ILE A 155 11.81 17.71 -3.25
C ILE A 155 11.89 16.30 -2.64
N ALA A 156 13.10 15.73 -2.52
CA ALA A 156 13.29 14.41 -1.93
C ALA A 156 12.81 14.34 -0.47
N LYS A 157 13.08 15.37 0.35
CA LYS A 157 12.57 15.47 1.73
C LYS A 157 11.04 15.50 1.77
N ALA A 158 10.42 16.30 0.90
CA ALA A 158 8.97 16.43 0.83
C ALA A 158 8.31 15.10 0.44
N ILE A 159 8.92 14.34 -0.47
CA ILE A 159 8.47 13.00 -0.84
C ILE A 159 8.56 12.04 0.35
N ILE A 160 9.74 11.96 0.97
CA ILE A 160 10.07 10.93 1.97
C ILE A 160 9.33 11.15 3.30
N ASN A 161 9.15 12.41 3.71
CA ASN A 161 8.38 12.76 4.90
C ASN A 161 6.87 12.87 4.64
N SER A 162 6.44 12.65 3.38
CA SER A 162 5.05 12.78 2.94
C SER A 162 4.48 14.19 3.22
N ASN A 163 5.30 15.21 2.98
CA ASN A 163 4.96 16.62 3.02
C ASN A 163 4.79 17.17 1.60
N ASN A 164 4.03 16.46 0.77
CA ASN A 164 3.69 16.85 -0.59
C ASN A 164 2.18 16.69 -0.80
N SER A 165 1.64 17.41 -1.77
CA SER A 165 0.22 17.40 -2.11
C SER A 165 -0.16 16.38 -3.19
N CYS A 166 0.75 15.45 -3.54
CA CYS A 166 0.54 14.50 -4.61
C CYS A 166 -0.50 13.43 -4.24
N SER A 167 -1.38 13.14 -5.18
CA SER A 167 -2.39 12.08 -5.07
C SER A 167 -1.89 10.74 -5.58
N LEU A 168 -0.94 10.73 -6.53
CA LEU A 168 -0.35 9.51 -7.06
C LEU A 168 0.82 9.02 -6.18
N PRO A 169 1.04 7.70 -6.09
CA PRO A 169 2.24 7.13 -5.48
C PRO A 169 3.52 7.64 -6.14
N ILE A 170 4.60 7.72 -5.36
CA ILE A 170 5.91 8.14 -5.84
C ILE A 170 6.90 6.99 -5.71
N VAL A 171 7.34 6.45 -6.84
CA VAL A 171 8.39 5.44 -6.91
C VAL A 171 9.75 6.12 -6.92
N TYR A 172 10.42 6.07 -5.78
CA TYR A 172 11.74 6.64 -5.56
C TYR A 172 12.82 5.59 -5.80
N VAL A 173 13.73 5.85 -6.74
CA VAL A 173 14.81 4.95 -7.15
C VAL A 173 16.13 5.47 -6.59
N SER A 174 16.70 4.72 -5.64
CA SER A 174 18.03 5.04 -5.10
C SER A 174 19.17 4.52 -5.99
N THR A 175 20.36 5.10 -5.86
CA THR A 175 21.58 4.60 -6.50
C THR A 175 22.31 3.62 -5.60
N ASN A 176 23.03 2.68 -6.21
CA ASN A 176 23.90 1.75 -5.50
C ASN A 176 25.26 2.37 -5.19
N ASN A 177 26.17 1.60 -4.58
CA ASN A 177 27.50 2.10 -4.19
C ASN A 177 28.41 2.50 -5.39
N ASN A 178 28.03 2.12 -6.61
CA ASN A 178 28.74 2.48 -7.84
C ASN A 178 27.97 3.56 -8.62
N ASP A 179 27.06 4.28 -7.97
CA ASP A 179 26.18 5.30 -8.56
C ASP A 179 25.34 4.81 -9.76
N ASN A 180 25.06 3.50 -9.80
CA ASN A 180 24.20 2.89 -10.81
C ASN A 180 22.80 2.60 -10.24
N HIS A 181 21.80 2.63 -11.10
CA HIS A 181 20.43 2.24 -10.75
C HIS A 181 20.23 0.73 -10.90
N CYS A 182 19.38 0.14 -10.04
CA CYS A 182 19.06 -1.29 -10.12
C CYS A 182 18.06 -1.65 -11.22
N LEU A 183 17.52 -0.65 -11.93
CA LEU A 183 16.60 -0.79 -13.05
C LEU A 183 16.81 0.33 -14.07
N ILE A 184 16.07 0.32 -15.18
CA ILE A 184 16.13 1.36 -16.22
C ILE A 184 15.04 2.39 -15.93
N PRO A 185 15.34 3.60 -15.40
CA PRO A 185 14.32 4.52 -14.92
C PRO A 185 13.34 4.96 -16.00
N ASP A 186 13.80 5.22 -17.23
CA ASP A 186 12.93 5.56 -18.37
C ASP A 186 11.94 4.46 -18.73
N ARG A 187 12.34 3.19 -18.60
CA ARG A 187 11.44 2.07 -18.90
C ARG A 187 10.36 1.96 -17.83
N LEU A 188 10.74 2.14 -16.56
CA LEU A 188 9.80 2.14 -15.45
C LEU A 188 8.84 3.34 -15.50
N ALA A 189 9.35 4.55 -15.78
CA ALA A 189 8.54 5.77 -15.88
C ALA A 189 7.48 5.65 -16.99
N ARG A 190 7.83 5.14 -18.18
CA ARG A 190 6.83 4.88 -19.23
C ARG A 190 5.80 3.84 -18.79
N LYS A 191 6.25 2.78 -18.11
CA LYS A 191 5.37 1.72 -17.61
C LYS A 191 4.38 2.27 -16.56
N LEU A 192 4.82 3.14 -15.66
CA LEU A 192 4.02 3.73 -14.58
C LEU A 192 3.40 5.10 -14.90
N SER A 193 3.60 5.65 -16.10
CA SER A 193 3.09 6.97 -16.46
C SER A 193 1.57 7.12 -16.23
N GLY A 194 1.15 8.16 -15.52
CA GLY A 194 -0.23 8.38 -15.09
C GLY A 194 -0.68 7.55 -13.88
N MET A 195 0.10 6.55 -13.45
CA MET A 195 -0.17 5.67 -12.30
C MET A 195 0.67 6.04 -11.08
N ALA A 196 1.94 6.42 -11.30
CA ALA A 196 2.86 6.85 -10.27
C ALA A 196 3.92 7.77 -10.85
N HIS A 197 4.47 8.65 -10.02
CA HIS A 197 5.65 9.43 -10.35
C HIS A 197 6.90 8.59 -10.15
N VAL A 198 7.87 8.69 -11.05
CA VAL A 198 9.18 8.03 -10.87
C VAL A 198 10.22 9.10 -10.61
N VAL A 199 10.83 9.05 -9.42
CA VAL A 199 11.86 9.99 -8.99
C VAL A 199 13.17 9.24 -8.79
N VAL A 200 14.27 9.80 -9.31
CA VAL A 200 15.57 9.12 -9.35
C VAL A 200 16.59 10.00 -8.65
N GLU A 201 17.32 9.45 -7.69
CA GLU A 201 18.37 10.19 -7.00
C GLU A 201 19.69 10.23 -7.80
N PRO A 202 20.53 11.27 -7.63
CA PRO A 202 21.73 11.44 -8.43
C PRO A 202 22.89 10.53 -8.01
N SER A 203 23.09 10.32 -6.71
CA SER A 203 24.29 9.63 -6.20
C SER A 203 24.09 9.00 -4.82
N ARG A 204 25.01 8.11 -4.45
CA ARG A 204 25.03 7.47 -3.14
C ARG A 204 25.33 8.47 -2.02
N ALA A 205 26.12 9.50 -2.32
CA ALA A 205 26.43 10.58 -1.39
C ALA A 205 25.16 11.39 -1.07
N PHE A 206 24.32 11.64 -2.08
CA PHE A 206 23.02 12.29 -1.92
C PHE A 206 22.15 11.52 -0.91
N SER A 207 21.95 10.21 -1.08
CA SER A 207 21.16 9.42 -0.14
C SER A 207 21.77 9.34 1.27
N HIS A 208 23.10 9.43 1.42
CA HIS A 208 23.71 9.51 2.75
C HIS A 208 23.45 10.87 3.44
N SER A 209 23.52 11.97 2.69
CA SER A 209 23.21 13.31 3.21
C SER A 209 21.75 13.40 3.64
N LEU A 210 20.84 12.96 2.75
CA LEU A 210 19.40 12.99 2.95
C LEU A 210 18.97 12.17 4.17
N ARG A 211 19.66 11.05 4.44
CA ARG A 211 19.37 10.16 5.57
C ARG A 211 19.31 10.88 6.91
N LYS A 212 20.21 11.82 7.16
CA LYS A 212 20.25 12.58 8.42
C LYS A 212 19.04 13.50 8.57
N GLU A 213 18.54 14.00 7.45
CA GLU A 213 17.51 15.05 7.40
C GLU A 213 16.09 14.48 7.40
N VAL A 214 15.95 13.21 7.01
CA VAL A 214 14.66 12.48 6.96
C VAL A 214 14.57 11.36 8.00
N GLY A 215 15.41 11.40 9.05
CA GLY A 215 15.36 10.41 10.14
C GLY A 215 15.58 8.96 9.69
N SER A 216 16.42 8.73 8.68
CA SER A 216 16.65 7.41 8.07
C SER A 216 15.42 6.76 7.40
N ARG A 217 14.44 7.56 6.98
CA ARG A 217 13.26 7.09 6.22
C ARG A 217 13.50 6.96 4.72
N ASN A 218 14.65 7.42 4.22
CA ASN A 218 14.97 7.29 2.80
C ASN A 218 15.35 5.87 2.42
N VAL A 219 15.04 5.49 1.18
CA VAL A 219 15.66 4.32 0.56
C VAL A 219 17.06 4.66 0.09
N TYR A 220 17.97 3.68 0.14
CA TYR A 220 19.34 3.85 -0.31
C TYR A 220 19.94 2.55 -0.85
N GLY A 221 21.05 2.66 -1.59
CA GLY A 221 21.89 1.51 -1.95
C GLY A 221 21.31 0.67 -3.10
N GLY A 222 20.63 1.29 -4.05
CA GLY A 222 20.01 0.62 -5.20
C GLY A 222 18.62 0.04 -4.90
N VAL A 223 18.08 0.34 -3.73
CA VAL A 223 16.74 -0.07 -3.34
C VAL A 223 15.71 0.90 -3.92
N VAL A 224 14.56 0.37 -4.34
CA VAL A 224 13.43 1.18 -4.81
C VAL A 224 12.39 1.24 -3.72
N GLY A 225 11.84 2.42 -3.44
CA GLY A 225 10.77 2.61 -2.47
C GLY A 225 9.55 3.23 -3.14
N ILE A 226 8.36 2.68 -2.90
CA ILE A 226 7.09 3.32 -3.24
C ILE A 226 6.63 4.10 -2.01
N TYR A 227 6.65 5.43 -2.11
CA TYR A 227 6.10 6.32 -1.10
C TYR A 227 4.63 6.55 -1.44
N TRP A 228 3.75 6.01 -0.60
CA TRP A 228 2.32 6.12 -0.82
C TRP A 228 1.81 7.52 -0.46
N PRO A 229 0.81 8.03 -1.19
CA PRO A 229 0.25 9.35 -0.94
C PRO A 229 -0.32 9.44 0.49
N LYS A 230 -0.40 10.66 1.01
CA LYS A 230 -0.89 10.98 2.36
C LYS A 230 -0.12 10.32 3.52
N GLY A 231 1.03 9.69 3.25
CA GLY A 231 1.90 9.11 4.26
C GLY A 231 1.44 7.75 4.78
N THR A 232 0.77 6.96 3.92
CA THR A 232 0.30 5.58 4.16
C THR A 232 1.45 4.56 4.21
N GLY A 233 2.64 4.97 4.64
CA GLY A 233 3.83 4.13 4.68
C GLY A 233 4.63 4.06 3.37
N VAL A 234 5.61 3.16 3.35
CA VAL A 234 6.54 2.96 2.22
C VAL A 234 6.71 1.47 1.94
N THR A 235 6.52 1.05 0.69
CA THR A 235 6.80 -0.32 0.25
C THR A 235 8.18 -0.39 -0.39
N ILE A 236 8.98 -1.40 -0.01
CA ILE A 236 10.41 -1.46 -0.35
C ILE A 236 10.71 -2.66 -1.24
N PHE A 237 11.43 -2.41 -2.33
CA PHE A 237 11.80 -3.42 -3.33
C PHE A 237 13.30 -3.54 -3.45
N ARG A 238 13.82 -4.74 -3.16
CA ARG A 238 15.23 -5.08 -3.34
C ARG A 238 15.37 -6.02 -4.52
N ARG A 239 16.18 -5.65 -5.51
CA ARG A 239 16.37 -6.46 -6.73
C ARG A 239 16.92 -7.85 -6.42
N GLY A 240 17.86 -7.96 -5.50
CA GLY A 240 18.58 -9.22 -5.24
C GLY A 240 19.24 -9.75 -6.52
N LEU A 241 19.00 -11.02 -6.82
CA LEU A 241 19.47 -11.71 -8.03
C LEU A 241 18.46 -11.70 -9.19
N LYS A 242 17.31 -11.02 -9.03
CA LYS A 242 16.26 -11.00 -10.06
C LYS A 242 16.73 -10.27 -11.33
N GLU A 243 16.23 -10.72 -12.47
CA GLU A 243 16.37 -9.99 -13.72
C GLU A 243 15.67 -8.63 -13.66
N ILE A 244 16.19 -7.66 -14.41
CA ILE A 244 15.68 -6.27 -14.39
C ILE A 244 14.20 -6.21 -14.80
N LYS A 245 13.80 -6.98 -15.82
CA LYS A 245 12.41 -7.01 -16.30
C LYS A 245 11.43 -7.54 -15.25
N CYS A 246 11.78 -8.64 -14.59
CA CYS A 246 10.97 -9.22 -13.53
C CYS A 246 10.83 -8.25 -12.34
N PHE A 247 11.92 -7.57 -11.98
CA PHE A 247 11.92 -6.58 -10.90
C PHE A 247 11.02 -5.37 -11.19
N GLU A 248 11.05 -4.85 -12.41
CA GLU A 248 10.12 -3.78 -12.83
C GLU A 248 8.67 -4.24 -12.95
N HIS A 249 8.44 -5.53 -13.23
CA HIS A 249 7.10 -6.10 -13.25
C HIS A 249 6.52 -6.24 -11.84
N GLU A 250 7.31 -6.67 -10.87
CA GLU A 250 6.93 -6.70 -9.46
C GLU A 250 6.51 -5.32 -8.92
N ILE A 251 7.28 -4.26 -9.22
CA ILE A 251 6.92 -2.89 -8.83
C ILE A 251 5.61 -2.45 -9.50
N PHE A 252 5.42 -2.80 -10.78
CA PHE A 252 4.22 -2.46 -11.53
C PHE A 252 2.97 -3.11 -10.95
N GLU A 253 3.01 -4.42 -10.66
CA GLU A 253 1.89 -5.16 -10.08
C GLU A 253 1.44 -4.55 -8.76
N VAL A 254 2.38 -4.22 -7.87
CA VAL A 254 2.03 -3.60 -6.57
C VAL A 254 1.36 -2.24 -6.73
N VAL A 255 1.78 -1.42 -7.71
CA VAL A 255 1.12 -0.15 -8.03
C VAL A 255 -0.28 -0.40 -8.63
N CYS A 256 -0.42 -1.37 -9.54
CA CYS A 256 -1.71 -1.76 -10.11
C CYS A 256 -2.71 -2.19 -9.03
N ASP A 257 -2.28 -3.08 -8.14
CA ASP A 257 -3.11 -3.61 -7.06
C ASP A 257 -3.59 -2.50 -6.13
N ALA A 258 -2.68 -1.60 -5.73
CA ALA A 258 -3.02 -0.45 -4.89
C ALA A 258 -4.04 0.48 -5.57
N LEU A 259 -3.84 0.79 -6.85
CA LEU A 259 -4.76 1.66 -7.61
C LEU A 259 -6.10 0.99 -7.92
N SER A 260 -6.15 -0.34 -7.98
CA SER A 260 -7.39 -1.07 -8.25
C SER A 260 -8.45 -0.88 -7.16
N VAL A 261 -7.99 -0.71 -5.91
CA VAL A 261 -8.82 -0.49 -4.71
C VAL A 261 -9.04 1.01 -4.45
N LEU A 262 -8.24 1.88 -5.05
CA LEU A 262 -8.34 3.32 -4.84
C LEU A 262 -9.61 3.89 -5.51
N ILE A 263 -10.35 4.70 -4.74
CA ILE A 263 -11.46 5.49 -5.26
C ILE A 263 -10.85 6.67 -6.03
N PRO A 264 -11.17 6.84 -7.34
CA PRO A 264 -10.66 7.98 -8.10
C PRO A 264 -10.98 9.30 -7.39
N PRO A 265 -10.03 10.23 -7.31
CA PRO A 265 -10.21 11.48 -6.56
C PRO A 265 -11.32 12.38 -7.14
N GLN A 266 -11.67 12.17 -8.40
CA GLN A 266 -12.71 12.90 -9.11
C GLN A 266 -13.78 11.95 -9.62
N LYS A 267 -15.03 12.41 -9.63
CA LYS A 267 -16.15 11.70 -10.27
C LYS A 267 -15.99 11.77 -11.79
N CYS A 268 -15.09 10.94 -12.31
CA CYS A 268 -14.72 10.87 -13.72
C CYS A 268 -14.89 9.42 -14.17
N SER A 269 -16.13 9.02 -14.45
CA SER A 269 -16.52 7.67 -14.81
C SER A 269 -17.79 7.69 -15.67
N TRP A 270 -18.11 6.56 -16.30
CA TRP A 270 -19.38 6.38 -17.01
C TRP A 270 -20.60 6.67 -16.13
N GLU A 271 -20.53 6.29 -14.86
CA GLU A 271 -21.60 6.52 -13.87
C GLU A 271 -21.84 8.02 -13.67
N GLU A 272 -20.79 8.85 -13.62
CA GLU A 272 -20.96 10.30 -13.49
C GLU A 272 -21.69 10.89 -14.71
N VAL A 273 -21.37 10.43 -15.93
CA VAL A 273 -22.08 10.91 -17.13
C VAL A 273 -23.57 10.60 -17.02
N SER A 274 -23.93 9.38 -16.57
CA SER A 274 -25.31 9.01 -16.33
C SER A 274 -25.95 9.86 -15.22
N HIS A 275 -25.24 10.12 -14.13
CA HIS A 275 -25.71 10.97 -13.04
C HIS A 275 -26.01 12.40 -13.52
N VAL A 276 -25.12 13.02 -14.30
CA VAL A 276 -25.33 14.38 -14.83
C VAL A 276 -26.53 14.40 -15.80
N LYS A 277 -26.70 13.39 -16.65
CA LYS A 277 -27.88 13.26 -17.52
C LYS A 277 -29.18 13.14 -16.73
N ASN A 278 -29.20 12.27 -15.73
CA ASN A 278 -30.37 12.08 -14.88
C ASN A 278 -30.73 13.38 -14.17
N ARG A 279 -29.74 14.11 -13.65
CA ARG A 279 -29.95 15.43 -13.04
C ARG A 279 -30.55 16.43 -14.03
N ASN A 280 -29.98 16.54 -15.23
CA ASN A 280 -30.48 17.44 -16.28
C ASN A 280 -31.92 17.08 -16.69
N ALA A 281 -32.24 15.80 -16.82
CA ALA A 281 -33.58 15.31 -17.14
C ALA A 281 -34.58 15.64 -16.03
N ILE A 282 -34.20 15.45 -14.75
CA ILE A 282 -35.04 15.83 -13.60
C ILE A 282 -35.29 17.34 -13.59
N GLU A 283 -34.27 18.17 -13.83
CA GLU A 283 -34.45 19.62 -13.90
C GLU A 283 -35.38 20.05 -15.04
N HIS A 284 -35.29 19.40 -16.19
CA HIS A 284 -36.19 19.63 -17.33
C HIS A 284 -37.63 19.26 -16.97
N LEU A 285 -37.84 18.07 -16.39
CA LEU A 285 -39.16 17.61 -15.94
C LEU A 285 -39.75 18.51 -14.84
N LYS A 286 -38.92 19.04 -13.92
CA LYS A 286 -39.34 20.03 -12.91
C LYS A 286 -39.83 21.34 -13.54
N ARG A 287 -39.31 21.73 -14.71
CA ARG A 287 -39.73 22.94 -15.43
C ARG A 287 -41.00 22.73 -16.26
N GLU A 288 -41.22 21.53 -16.80
CA GLU A 288 -42.34 21.22 -17.71
C GLU A 288 -43.57 20.59 -17.02
N GLY A 289 -43.42 19.99 -15.84
CA GLY A 289 -44.48 19.21 -15.17
C GLY A 289 -45.42 20.02 -14.27
N VAL A 290 -46.70 20.09 -14.66
CA VAL A 290 -47.81 20.74 -13.91
C VAL A 290 -48.53 19.78 -12.93
N ASN A 291 -48.14 18.50 -12.82
CA ASN A 291 -48.71 17.53 -11.85
C ASN A 291 -47.77 17.26 -10.67
N ALA A 292 -47.41 18.34 -9.98
CA ALA A 292 -46.18 18.50 -9.21
C ALA A 292 -46.20 18.08 -7.73
N THR A 293 -47.22 17.40 -7.20
CA THR A 293 -47.29 17.15 -5.74
C THR A 293 -46.77 15.76 -5.35
N GLU A 294 -47.34 14.67 -5.85
CA GLU A 294 -46.97 13.31 -5.41
C GLU A 294 -45.60 12.87 -5.94
N ALA A 295 -45.29 13.18 -7.20
CA ALA A 295 -43.96 12.91 -7.77
C ALA A 295 -42.86 13.75 -7.10
N GLN A 296 -43.20 14.98 -6.69
CA GLN A 296 -42.29 15.85 -5.94
C GLN A 296 -42.13 15.38 -4.49
N GLU A 297 -43.18 14.88 -3.84
CA GLU A 297 -43.09 14.28 -2.49
C GLU A 297 -42.21 13.03 -2.48
N VAL A 298 -42.38 12.13 -3.45
CA VAL A 298 -41.52 10.95 -3.59
C VAL A 298 -40.08 11.36 -3.92
N ALA A 299 -39.88 12.33 -4.83
CA ALA A 299 -38.56 12.87 -5.13
C ALA A 299 -37.90 13.53 -3.91
N ASN A 300 -38.66 14.28 -3.10
CA ASN A 300 -38.18 14.93 -1.88
C ASN A 300 -37.81 13.90 -0.81
N LEU A 301 -38.57 12.81 -0.66
CA LEU A 301 -38.24 11.72 0.26
C LEU A 301 -36.95 11.00 -0.16
N TYR A 302 -36.77 10.74 -1.47
CA TYR A 302 -35.51 10.20 -1.98
C TYR A 302 -34.35 11.17 -1.84
N GLU A 303 -34.55 12.46 -2.12
CA GLU A 303 -33.53 13.51 -1.91
C GLU A 303 -33.14 13.59 -0.43
N ALA A 304 -34.09 13.54 0.50
CA ALA A 304 -33.83 13.50 1.93
C ALA A 304 -33.01 12.26 2.34
N GLU A 305 -33.41 11.06 1.89
CA GLU A 305 -32.66 9.83 2.15
C GLU A 305 -31.24 9.89 1.56
N LEU A 306 -31.09 10.46 0.36
CA LEU A 306 -29.79 10.66 -0.27
C LEU A 306 -28.92 11.61 0.57
N THR A 307 -29.49 12.71 1.05
CA THR A 307 -28.76 13.69 1.88
C THR A 307 -28.28 13.06 3.18
N GLU A 308 -29.12 12.28 3.86
CA GLU A 308 -28.74 11.57 5.08
C GLU A 308 -27.61 10.55 4.82
N LYS A 309 -27.70 9.79 3.72
CA LYS A 309 -26.61 8.87 3.33
C LYS A 309 -25.32 9.62 2.99
N ILE A 310 -25.40 10.77 2.31
CA ILE A 310 -24.23 11.60 1.98
C ILE A 310 -23.58 12.13 3.27
N GLU A 311 -24.36 12.61 4.22
CA GLU A 311 -23.85 13.08 5.52
C GLU A 311 -23.17 11.95 6.28
N ASN A 312 -23.77 10.75 6.32
CA ASN A 312 -23.16 9.56 6.94
C ASN A 312 -21.84 9.19 6.27
N ILE A 313 -21.76 9.23 4.92
CA ILE A 313 -20.52 9.03 4.18
C ILE A 313 -19.46 10.07 4.57
N GLN A 314 -19.85 11.34 4.73
CA GLN A 314 -18.92 12.39 5.16
C GLN A 314 -18.39 12.16 6.57
N VAL A 315 -19.23 11.72 7.52
CA VAL A 315 -18.80 11.38 8.88
C VAL A 315 -17.80 10.22 8.87
N LEU A 316 -18.11 9.15 8.14
CA LEU A 316 -17.23 7.99 8.00
C LEU A 316 -15.88 8.37 7.36
N ASN A 317 -15.89 9.20 6.32
CA ASN A 317 -14.67 9.69 5.68
C ASN A 317 -13.78 10.49 6.64
N ARG A 318 -14.36 11.33 7.51
CA ARG A 318 -13.60 12.06 8.53
C ARG A 318 -12.95 11.12 9.55
N GLU A 319 -13.65 10.06 9.96
CA GLU A 319 -13.06 9.10 10.90
C GLU A 319 -11.94 8.27 10.25
N ILE A 320 -12.10 7.87 8.99
CA ILE A 320 -11.03 7.24 8.21
C ILE A 320 -9.81 8.15 8.16
N GLU A 321 -9.99 9.44 7.87
CA GLU A 321 -8.91 10.42 7.85
C GLU A 321 -8.23 10.54 9.22
N ARG A 322 -9.01 10.62 10.31
CA ARG A 322 -8.49 10.66 11.69
C ARG A 322 -7.63 9.43 12.02
N LEU A 323 -8.14 8.24 11.72
CA LEU A 323 -7.42 6.98 11.95
C LEU A 323 -6.15 6.89 11.10
N SER A 324 -6.20 7.32 9.84
CA SER A 324 -5.04 7.35 8.95
C SER A 324 -3.91 8.23 9.48
N ILE A 325 -4.25 9.40 10.08
CA ILE A 325 -3.27 10.30 10.70
C ILE A 325 -2.62 9.65 11.92
N LEU A 326 -3.41 8.92 12.72
CA LEU A 326 -2.90 8.23 13.91
C LEU A 326 -1.94 7.08 13.54
N VAL A 327 -2.31 6.25 12.55
CA VAL A 327 -1.42 5.23 11.99
C VAL A 327 -0.13 5.86 11.46
N ARG A 328 -0.24 6.95 10.70
CA ARG A 328 0.93 7.69 10.20
C ARG A 328 1.86 8.16 11.32
N HIS A 329 1.32 8.65 12.44
CA HIS A 329 2.13 9.08 13.58
C HIS A 329 2.85 7.90 14.25
N LEU A 330 2.22 6.72 14.31
CA LEU A 330 2.85 5.50 14.81
C LEU A 330 3.95 5.01 13.87
N GLU A 331 3.67 4.94 12.56
CA GLU A 331 4.65 4.54 11.54
C GLU A 331 5.84 5.49 11.44
N ALA A 332 5.63 6.80 11.65
CA ALA A 332 6.70 7.80 11.62
C ALA A 332 7.82 7.56 12.65
N LYS A 333 7.56 6.75 13.70
CA LYS A 333 8.56 6.36 14.70
C LYS A 333 9.44 5.20 14.26
N THR A 334 9.11 4.53 13.16
CA THR A 334 9.86 3.37 12.66
C THR A 334 10.70 3.73 11.43
N PRO A 335 11.98 3.30 11.37
CA PRO A 335 12.82 3.53 10.19
C PRO A 335 12.32 2.68 9.00
N VAL A 336 12.13 3.32 7.85
CA VAL A 336 11.67 2.69 6.60
C VAL A 336 12.64 1.58 6.15
N GLN A 337 13.94 1.86 6.15
CA GLN A 337 14.97 0.83 5.94
C GLN A 337 15.72 0.56 7.23
N GLY A 338 15.58 -0.67 7.75
CA GLY A 338 16.32 -1.11 8.93
C GLY A 338 15.48 -1.83 9.98
N GLY A 339 14.15 -1.87 9.83
CA GLY A 339 13.34 -2.83 10.57
C GLY A 339 13.78 -4.26 10.23
N ILE A 340 14.29 -4.97 11.21
CA ILE A 340 14.53 -6.40 11.10
C ILE A 340 13.18 -7.06 11.40
N ILE A 341 12.53 -7.63 10.40
CA ILE A 341 11.38 -8.50 10.61
C ILE A 341 11.94 -9.90 10.80
N ILE A 342 11.83 -10.41 12.02
CA ILE A 342 12.20 -11.79 12.35
C ILE A 342 10.90 -12.59 12.25
N ASN A 343 10.82 -13.52 11.31
CA ASN A 343 9.73 -14.48 11.28
C ASN A 343 9.97 -15.51 12.38
N THR A 344 9.06 -15.56 13.36
CA THR A 344 9.13 -16.47 14.51
C THR A 344 8.64 -17.88 14.18
N GLY A 345 8.10 -18.10 12.97
CA GLY A 345 7.52 -19.38 12.58
C GLY A 345 6.19 -19.60 13.27
N ASP A 346 6.02 -20.79 13.86
CA ASP A 346 4.79 -21.17 14.57
C ASP A 346 4.83 -20.80 16.07
N GLU A 347 5.91 -20.13 16.53
CA GLU A 347 6.04 -19.71 17.92
C GLU A 347 5.43 -18.31 18.16
N GLU A 348 4.70 -18.19 19.27
CA GLU A 348 4.04 -16.97 19.74
C GLU A 348 4.63 -16.51 21.08
N ASP A 349 4.49 -15.22 21.41
CA ASP A 349 4.87 -14.67 22.72
C ASP A 349 3.90 -15.17 23.81
N TYR A 350 4.39 -15.87 24.84
CA TYR A 350 3.59 -16.22 26.02
C TYR A 350 3.43 -15.06 27.00
N PHE A 351 4.29 -14.06 26.90
CA PHE A 351 4.17 -12.78 27.61
C PHE A 351 4.78 -11.65 26.77
N ASP A 352 4.45 -10.41 27.13
CA ASP A 352 4.78 -9.21 26.36
C ASP A 352 6.27 -9.16 25.96
N GLU A 353 6.51 -9.11 24.64
CA GLU A 353 7.83 -9.01 24.00
C GLU A 353 8.81 -10.15 24.38
N GLU A 354 8.33 -11.37 24.65
CA GLU A 354 9.16 -12.52 25.05
C GLU A 354 10.24 -12.85 24.01
N ILE A 355 9.83 -13.13 22.77
CA ILE A 355 10.74 -13.54 21.68
C ILE A 355 11.71 -12.40 21.35
N LEU A 356 11.24 -11.15 21.40
CA LEU A 356 12.09 -9.98 21.20
C LEU A 356 13.16 -9.88 22.29
N SER A 357 12.75 -10.03 23.55
CA SER A 357 13.65 -9.98 24.72
C SER A 357 14.70 -11.08 24.67
N LEU A 358 14.31 -12.31 24.34
CA LEU A 358 15.23 -13.45 24.16
C LEU A 358 16.21 -13.19 23.02
N THR A 359 15.74 -12.65 21.90
CA THR A 359 16.59 -12.31 20.75
C THR A 359 17.62 -11.24 21.11
N LEU A 360 17.20 -10.18 21.83
CA LEU A 360 18.10 -9.13 22.29
C LEU A 360 19.13 -9.67 23.30
N LEU A 361 18.73 -10.60 24.18
CA LEU A 361 19.65 -11.27 25.10
C LEU A 361 20.74 -12.04 24.35
N ALA A 362 20.36 -12.86 23.36
CA ALA A 362 21.32 -13.60 22.53
C ALA A 362 22.28 -12.67 21.77
N ILE A 363 21.78 -11.54 21.26
CA ILE A 363 22.60 -10.50 20.62
C ILE A 363 23.58 -9.90 21.63
N LYS A 364 23.15 -9.58 22.84
CA LYS A 364 23.97 -9.03 23.93
C LYS A 364 25.06 -10.01 24.38
N GLU A 365 24.72 -11.28 24.51
CA GLU A 365 25.68 -12.34 24.83
C GLU A 365 26.75 -12.47 23.75
N TYR A 366 26.34 -12.50 22.48
CA TYR A 366 27.29 -12.63 21.38
C TYR A 366 28.17 -11.38 21.24
N ALA A 367 27.59 -10.18 21.39
CA ALA A 367 28.31 -8.92 21.35
C ALA A 367 29.40 -8.84 22.43
N SER A 368 29.11 -9.33 23.63
CA SER A 368 30.04 -9.28 24.76
C SER A 368 31.11 -10.37 24.73
N LYS A 369 30.76 -11.61 24.32
CA LYS A 369 31.67 -12.76 24.41
C LYS A 369 32.48 -13.00 23.13
N ASN A 370 31.92 -12.70 21.95
CA ASN A 370 32.42 -13.21 20.67
C ASN A 370 32.74 -12.14 19.62
N ALA A 371 32.21 -10.92 19.74
CA ALA A 371 32.48 -9.87 18.77
C ALA A 371 33.89 -9.27 18.95
N HIS A 372 34.62 -9.09 17.85
CA HIS A 372 35.93 -8.42 17.91
C HIS A 372 35.74 -6.93 18.28
N PRO A 373 36.53 -6.40 19.24
CA PRO A 373 36.43 -5.00 19.65
C PRO A 373 36.61 -4.01 18.49
N LYS A 374 35.83 -2.93 18.49
CA LYS A 374 35.75 -1.86 17.48
C LYS A 374 35.44 -2.33 16.06
N SER A 375 34.89 -3.53 15.91
CA SER A 375 34.53 -4.07 14.60
C SER A 375 33.18 -3.54 14.13
N ARG A 376 32.94 -3.55 12.81
CA ARG A 376 31.62 -3.25 12.25
C ARG A 376 30.53 -4.17 12.83
N ARG A 377 30.88 -5.42 13.14
CA ARG A 377 29.97 -6.40 13.76
C ARG A 377 29.53 -5.92 15.15
N GLU A 378 30.47 -5.57 16.01
CA GLU A 378 30.17 -5.02 17.34
C GLU A 378 29.34 -3.73 17.25
N HIS A 379 29.70 -2.81 16.35
CA HIS A 379 28.96 -1.56 16.17
C HIS A 379 27.50 -1.79 15.73
N ILE A 380 27.23 -2.80 14.91
CA ILE A 380 25.86 -3.15 14.50
C ILE A 380 25.08 -3.74 15.68
N LEU A 381 25.67 -4.71 16.40
CA LEU A 381 25.00 -5.36 17.54
C LEU A 381 24.66 -4.35 18.64
N ASN A 382 25.62 -3.47 18.99
CA ASN A 382 25.39 -2.43 19.98
C ASN A 382 24.36 -1.39 19.51
N ALA A 383 24.32 -1.06 18.21
CA ALA A 383 23.29 -0.16 17.69
C ALA A 383 21.88 -0.78 17.77
N ILE A 384 21.76 -2.10 17.53
CA ILE A 384 20.49 -2.82 17.71
C ILE A 384 20.09 -2.82 19.19
N LEU A 385 21.00 -3.17 20.10
CA LEU A 385 20.72 -3.18 21.54
C LEU A 385 20.32 -1.80 22.07
N ASN A 386 20.97 -0.73 21.64
CA ASN A 386 20.65 0.64 22.08
C ASN A 386 19.35 1.18 21.45
N GLY A 387 18.95 0.63 20.29
CA GLY A 387 17.75 1.06 19.57
C GLY A 387 16.46 0.38 20.02
N ASN A 388 16.55 -0.68 20.82
CA ASN A 388 15.40 -1.42 21.32
C ASN A 388 15.38 -1.34 22.85
N MET A 389 14.27 -0.90 23.43
CA MET A 389 14.07 -0.97 24.88
C MET A 389 13.81 -2.42 25.24
N SER A 390 14.71 -3.06 25.99
CA SER A 390 14.43 -4.40 26.52
C SER A 390 13.58 -4.28 27.76
N ASN A 391 12.45 -4.99 27.80
CA ASN A 391 11.66 -5.11 29.02
C ASN A 391 12.32 -6.18 29.92
N ASP A 392 12.55 -5.87 31.20
CA ASP A 392 13.22 -6.79 32.15
C ASP A 392 12.28 -7.95 32.62
N LEU A 393 11.19 -8.22 31.91
CA LEU A 393 10.15 -9.16 32.30
C LEU A 393 10.68 -10.59 32.47
N HIS A 394 11.60 -11.01 31.59
CA HIS A 394 12.24 -12.31 31.65
C HIS A 394 13.09 -12.50 32.93
N ASP A 395 13.90 -11.49 33.26
CA ASP A 395 14.70 -11.45 34.49
C ASP A 395 13.81 -11.37 35.74
N GLN A 396 12.69 -10.65 35.66
CA GLN A 396 11.71 -10.55 36.73
C GLN A 396 11.03 -11.90 37.00
N LYS A 397 10.53 -12.58 35.96
CA LYS A 397 9.92 -13.91 36.07
C LYS A 397 10.90 -14.95 36.63
N THR A 398 12.14 -14.94 36.15
CA THR A 398 13.22 -15.79 36.69
C THR A 398 13.50 -15.51 38.17
N LYS A 399 13.50 -14.24 38.60
CA LYS A 399 13.66 -13.88 40.02
C LYS A 399 12.49 -14.37 40.86
N ILE A 400 11.25 -14.17 40.41
CA ILE A 400 10.03 -14.62 41.09
C ILE A 400 10.05 -16.13 41.26
N LEU A 401 10.37 -16.88 40.20
CA LEU A 401 10.50 -18.35 40.25
C LEU A 401 11.56 -18.80 41.26
N LYS A 402 12.73 -18.14 41.25
CA LYS A 402 13.84 -18.45 42.16
C LYS A 402 13.52 -18.14 43.61
N GLU A 403 12.74 -17.09 43.87
CA GLU A 403 12.25 -16.76 45.21
C GLU A 403 11.18 -17.73 45.69
N ALA A 404 10.26 -18.15 44.82
CA ALA A 404 9.23 -19.13 45.13
C ALA A 404 9.82 -20.48 45.56
N LEU A 405 10.90 -20.92 44.92
CA LEU A 405 11.57 -22.19 45.24
C LEU A 405 12.71 -22.06 46.26
N ARG A 406 13.00 -20.86 46.79
CA ARG A 406 14.07 -20.68 47.77
C ARG A 406 13.73 -21.39 49.07
N GLY A 407 14.50 -22.41 49.42
CA GLY A 407 14.26 -23.22 50.62
C GLY A 407 13.01 -24.12 50.50
N TYR A 408 12.61 -24.46 49.27
CA TYR A 408 11.48 -25.35 49.00
C TYR A 408 11.59 -26.68 49.77
N ARG A 409 10.55 -26.99 50.55
CA ARG A 409 10.40 -28.24 51.30
C ARG A 409 9.17 -29.03 50.88
N GLU A 410 8.08 -28.34 50.55
CA GLU A 410 6.81 -28.91 50.12
C GLU A 410 6.08 -27.90 49.22
N MET A 411 5.15 -28.40 48.40
CA MET A 411 4.30 -27.56 47.55
C MET A 411 3.18 -26.93 48.37
N ASN A 412 3.47 -25.80 49.00
CA ASN A 412 2.47 -25.04 49.73
C ASN A 412 1.60 -24.19 48.78
N LYS A 413 0.45 -23.71 49.29
CA LYS A 413 -0.49 -22.90 48.50
C LYS A 413 0.17 -21.69 47.84
N LYS A 414 1.03 -20.97 48.56
CA LYS A 414 1.72 -19.78 48.05
C LYS A 414 2.62 -20.09 46.85
N VAL A 415 3.41 -21.18 46.92
CA VAL A 415 4.26 -21.62 45.81
C VAL A 415 3.39 -22.01 44.63
N LYS A 416 2.31 -22.75 44.87
CA LYS A 416 1.38 -23.15 43.82
C LYS A 416 0.77 -21.93 43.10
N ASP A 417 0.27 -20.96 43.85
CA ASP A 417 -0.32 -19.72 43.32
C ASP A 417 0.71 -18.95 42.48
N THR A 418 1.97 -18.84 42.92
CA THR A 418 3.04 -18.18 42.15
C THR A 418 3.41 -18.93 40.86
N PHE A 419 3.38 -20.26 40.86
CA PHE A 419 3.58 -21.05 39.63
C PHE A 419 2.43 -20.85 38.64
N GLU A 420 1.19 -20.84 39.13
CA GLU A 420 0.00 -20.57 38.30
C GLU A 420 0.05 -19.14 37.72
N GLU A 421 0.43 -18.13 38.51
CA GLU A 421 0.65 -16.74 38.04
C GLU A 421 1.75 -16.62 36.98
N LEU A 422 2.78 -17.47 37.05
CA LEU A 422 3.86 -17.51 36.06
C LEU A 422 3.46 -18.25 34.78
N GLY A 423 2.30 -18.93 34.74
CA GLY A 423 1.82 -19.68 33.58
C GLY A 423 2.09 -21.18 33.65
N PHE A 424 2.40 -21.73 34.83
CA PHE A 424 2.62 -23.18 34.99
C PHE A 424 1.37 -23.90 35.49
N SER A 425 1.09 -25.05 34.87
CA SER A 425 0.15 -26.05 35.37
C SER A 425 0.90 -27.11 36.19
N ILE A 426 0.33 -27.49 37.34
CA ILE A 426 0.94 -28.46 38.26
C ILE A 426 0.01 -29.67 38.41
N THR A 427 0.52 -30.85 38.07
CA THR A 427 -0.18 -32.12 38.24
C THR A 427 0.59 -33.07 39.14
N ALA A 428 -0.11 -33.85 39.96
CA ALA A 428 0.52 -34.81 40.87
C ALA A 428 0.90 -36.08 40.12
N ASP A 429 2.18 -36.46 40.14
CA ASP A 429 2.69 -37.70 39.56
C ASP A 429 3.47 -38.52 40.59
N GLY A 430 2.76 -39.40 41.29
CA GLY A 430 3.34 -40.26 42.32
C GLY A 430 4.06 -39.48 43.43
N LYS A 431 5.38 -39.63 43.54
CA LYS A 431 6.26 -38.94 44.52
C LYS A 431 6.73 -37.55 44.04
N HIS A 432 6.34 -37.14 42.84
CA HIS A 432 6.77 -35.91 42.19
C HIS A 432 5.56 -35.07 41.76
N TRP A 433 5.83 -33.82 41.42
CA TRP A 433 4.94 -32.89 40.74
C TRP A 433 5.43 -32.75 39.30
N LYS A 434 4.54 -32.97 38.33
CA LYS A 434 4.79 -32.61 36.92
C LYS A 434 4.36 -31.15 36.76
N ILE A 435 5.32 -30.30 36.42
CA ILE A 435 5.13 -28.88 36.18
C ILE A 435 5.25 -28.65 34.67
N MET A 436 4.25 -28.02 34.06
CA MET A 436 4.18 -27.81 32.62
C MET A 436 3.85 -26.34 32.33
N TYR A 437 4.69 -25.68 31.53
CA TYR A 437 4.52 -24.27 31.18
C TYR A 437 3.53 -24.09 30.03
N GLN A 438 2.54 -23.21 30.19
CA GLN A 438 1.56 -22.79 29.18
C GLN A 438 0.83 -23.96 28.47
N GLU A 439 0.66 -25.06 29.20
CA GLU A 439 0.05 -26.31 28.69
C GLU A 439 0.79 -26.96 27.50
N ASP A 440 2.07 -26.61 27.30
CA ASP A 440 2.92 -27.17 26.27
C ASP A 440 3.81 -28.29 26.85
N ASP A 441 3.57 -29.52 26.39
CA ASP A 441 4.30 -30.72 26.85
C ASP A 441 5.82 -30.63 26.57
N ARG A 442 6.27 -29.78 25.64
CA ARG A 442 7.70 -29.52 25.39
C ARG A 442 8.42 -28.94 26.61
N TYR A 443 7.70 -28.18 27.44
CA TYR A 443 8.26 -27.44 28.58
C TYR A 443 7.82 -28.04 29.92
N THR A 444 8.23 -29.29 30.15
CA THR A 444 7.90 -30.06 31.36
C THR A 444 9.10 -30.23 32.30
N TYR A 445 8.88 -30.06 33.61
CA TYR A 445 9.84 -30.39 34.66
C TYR A 445 9.22 -31.28 35.77
N ILE A 446 10.02 -32.18 36.34
CA ILE A 446 9.60 -33.10 37.41
C ILE A 446 10.20 -32.64 38.74
N LEU A 447 9.37 -32.01 39.59
CA LEU A 447 9.78 -31.50 40.89
C LEU A 447 9.44 -32.48 42.02
N PRO A 448 10.36 -32.84 42.94
CA PRO A 448 10.05 -33.69 44.09
C PRO A 448 8.96 -33.09 45.01
N LYS A 449 8.11 -33.95 45.61
CA LYS A 449 7.11 -33.50 46.59
C LYS A 449 7.72 -33.00 47.90
N SER A 450 8.89 -33.52 48.27
CA SER A 450 9.62 -33.13 49.47
C SER A 450 11.05 -32.70 49.13
N GLY A 451 11.44 -31.49 49.53
CA GLY A 451 12.82 -31.01 49.42
C GLY A 451 13.66 -31.44 50.63
N SER A 452 14.73 -32.21 50.39
CA SER A 452 15.65 -32.66 51.45
C SER A 452 16.87 -31.74 51.65
N ASP A 453 17.24 -30.95 50.65
CA ASP A 453 18.41 -30.05 50.66
C ASP A 453 17.98 -28.59 50.43
N HIS A 454 18.59 -27.65 51.15
CA HIS A 454 18.34 -26.22 51.00
C HIS A 454 18.72 -25.70 49.60
N ARG A 455 19.64 -26.37 48.89
CA ARG A 455 20.01 -26.04 47.50
C ARG A 455 19.09 -26.67 46.46
N GLY A 456 18.33 -27.71 46.83
CA GLY A 456 17.50 -28.47 45.88
C GLY A 456 16.49 -27.60 45.16
N GLY A 457 15.81 -26.71 45.87
CA GLY A 457 14.85 -25.77 45.27
C GLY A 457 15.50 -24.71 44.37
N LEU A 458 16.69 -24.22 44.71
CA LEU A 458 17.41 -23.25 43.87
C LEU A 458 17.95 -23.87 42.59
N ASN A 459 18.38 -25.14 42.65
CA ASN A 459 18.78 -25.89 41.46
C ASN A 459 17.57 -26.15 40.57
N ALA A 460 16.44 -26.59 41.15
CA ALA A 460 15.20 -26.77 40.39
C ALA A 460 14.72 -25.47 39.73
N ALA A 461 14.82 -24.33 40.41
CA ALA A 461 14.49 -23.04 39.81
C ALA A 461 15.40 -22.71 38.62
N ALA A 462 16.69 -23.00 38.71
CA ALA A 462 17.63 -22.77 37.62
C ALA A 462 17.36 -23.71 36.42
N ASP A 463 17.04 -24.98 36.69
CA ASP A 463 16.70 -25.94 35.64
C ASP A 463 15.39 -25.56 34.94
N ILE A 464 14.35 -25.16 35.71
CA ILE A 464 13.06 -24.72 35.15
C ILE A 464 13.25 -23.42 34.35
N SER A 465 14.03 -22.46 34.88
CA SER A 465 14.40 -21.27 34.11
C SER A 465 15.03 -21.66 32.78
N ASN A 466 16.08 -22.47 32.75
CA ASN A 466 16.74 -22.86 31.50
C ASN A 466 15.83 -23.58 30.47
N ILE A 467 14.69 -24.14 30.90
CA ILE A 467 13.72 -24.78 30.00
C ILE A 467 12.78 -23.74 29.37
N VAL A 468 12.45 -22.67 30.10
CA VAL A 468 11.31 -21.78 29.79
C VAL A 468 11.74 -20.33 29.52
N TYR A 469 12.84 -19.91 30.15
CA TYR A 469 13.42 -18.58 30.13
C TYR A 469 14.89 -18.71 29.68
#